data_AF-A0A7J9QHI6-F1
#
_entry.id   AF-A0A7J9QHI6-F1
#
_cell.length_a   1.000
_cell.length_b   1.000
_cell.length_c   1.000
_cell.angle_alpha   90.00
_cell.angle_beta   90.00
_cell.angle_gamma   90.00
#
_symmetry.space_group_name_H-M   'P 1'
#
loop_
_entity.id
_entity.type
_entity.pdbx_description
1 polymer ?
#
loop_
_entity_poly.entity_id
_entity_poly.type
_entity_poly.pdbx_seq_one_letter_code
_entity_poly.pdbx_strand_id
1 'polypeptide(L)'
;MNSRTSFALLAVLTAVGTLTVSSAYAQEYQNQACVGCSMEDARATANEMLLEDIPVSVWTDKTSYGHSDMIMVYGQVANVASGFPVTITVVSPLNSIVAVDQITVNNDGSFETTLNTAGAMWKYDGTYTIKANYGSADKKNSVKVELIGGVAYQPTYETPEVSKQCGSNEITANGYCVPFSISGGAITSATLNTNDNSIVINISSTDDGTLTVTPSKTVQDGIFMVLVDGEESNDVEIVANKVTVMFPAGTEQIEIIGTFVVPEFGTIAAMILAVAIISIIAVSAKSRLSIMPRY
;
A
#
# COMPACT_ATOMS: atom_id res chain seq x y z
N MET A 1 -29.59 -76.15 36.92
CA MET A 1 -30.66 -76.15 37.94
C MET A 1 -30.67 -74.77 38.57
N ASN A 2 -31.81 -74.06 38.50
CA ASN A 2 -32.34 -73.02 39.39
C ASN A 2 -31.39 -72.08 40.16
N SER A 3 -31.66 -70.79 40.39
CA SER A 3 -32.75 -69.87 40.08
C SER A 3 -32.42 -68.58 40.86
N ARG A 4 -32.96 -67.43 40.40
CA ARG A 4 -33.41 -66.29 41.25
C ARG A 4 -32.30 -65.49 41.99
N THR A 5 -32.34 -64.18 42.20
CA THR A 5 -33.25 -63.05 41.93
C THR A 5 -32.51 -61.80 42.43
N SER A 6 -32.59 -60.70 41.67
CA SER A 6 -32.73 -59.29 42.08
C SER A 6 -32.15 -58.77 43.39
N PHE A 7 -31.47 -57.61 43.35
CA PHE A 7 -32.09 -56.31 43.65
C PHE A 7 -31.22 -55.15 43.14
N ALA A 8 -31.89 -54.14 42.61
CA ALA A 8 -31.35 -52.96 41.98
C ALA A 8 -30.77 -51.95 43.00
N LEU A 9 -29.79 -51.15 42.57
CA LEU A 9 -29.75 -49.75 42.96
C LEU A 9 -29.08 -48.90 41.88
N LEU A 10 -29.86 -47.93 41.44
CA LEU A 10 -29.63 -46.94 40.40
C LEU A 10 -28.66 -45.87 40.93
N ALA A 11 -27.59 -45.58 40.21
CA ALA A 11 -26.83 -44.34 40.39
C ALA A 11 -26.33 -43.85 39.02
N VAL A 12 -27.01 -42.83 38.50
CA VAL A 12 -26.62 -42.06 37.32
C VAL A 12 -25.83 -40.85 37.82
N LEU A 13 -24.58 -40.68 37.39
CA LEU A 13 -23.91 -39.38 37.38
C LEU A 13 -22.79 -39.38 36.32
N THR A 14 -23.20 -38.94 35.13
CA THR A 14 -22.50 -38.14 34.11
C THR A 14 -20.98 -37.99 34.23
N ALA A 15 -20.28 -38.58 33.26
CA ALA A 15 -18.91 -38.23 32.89
C ALA A 15 -18.89 -36.90 32.12
N VAL A 16 -18.20 -35.88 32.65
CA VAL A 16 -17.80 -34.70 31.88
C VAL A 16 -16.32 -34.87 31.56
N GLY A 17 -16.03 -35.10 30.29
CA GLY A 17 -14.67 -35.23 29.77
C GLY A 17 -13.92 -33.89 29.88
N THR A 18 -12.72 -33.94 30.45
CA THR A 18 -11.76 -32.85 30.44
C THR A 18 -11.01 -32.83 29.11
N LEU A 19 -11.27 -31.82 28.28
CA LEU A 19 -10.36 -31.44 27.20
C LEU A 19 -9.45 -30.33 27.71
N THR A 20 -8.18 -30.65 27.94
CA THR A 20 -7.13 -29.67 28.21
C THR A 20 -6.76 -28.99 26.89
N VAL A 21 -7.08 -27.71 26.76
CA VAL A 21 -6.57 -26.85 25.68
C VAL A 21 -5.51 -25.94 26.29
N SER A 22 -4.32 -25.97 25.71
CA SER A 22 -3.12 -25.27 26.15
C SER A 22 -3.32 -23.75 26.22
N SER A 23 -3.01 -23.15 27.37
CA SER A 23 -3.03 -21.71 27.58
C SER A 23 -1.80 -21.05 26.94
N ALA A 24 -1.99 -20.39 25.79
CA ALA A 24 -1.14 -19.29 25.39
C ALA A 24 -1.61 -18.03 26.14
N TYR A 25 -0.66 -17.33 26.75
CA TYR A 25 -0.82 -16.18 27.64
C TYR A 25 -1.82 -15.13 27.13
N ALA A 26 -2.97 -15.03 27.78
CA ALA A 26 -3.77 -13.81 27.87
C ALA A 26 -3.64 -13.34 29.32
N GLN A 27 -2.91 -12.24 29.52
CA GLN A 27 -2.80 -11.60 30.81
C GLN A 27 -4.17 -10.97 31.12
N GLU A 28 -4.80 -11.45 32.18
CA GLU A 28 -6.12 -11.03 32.66
C GLU A 28 -6.05 -9.56 33.09
N TYR A 29 -6.43 -8.65 32.20
CA TYR A 29 -6.85 -7.32 32.63
C TYR A 29 -8.15 -7.52 33.41
N GLN A 30 -8.08 -7.37 34.74
CA GLN A 30 -9.27 -7.25 35.55
C GLN A 30 -10.04 -6.02 35.06
N ASN A 31 -11.03 -6.25 34.20
CA ASN A 31 -12.08 -5.29 33.92
C ASN A 31 -12.83 -5.06 35.23
N GLN A 32 -12.37 -4.09 36.02
CA GLN A 32 -13.17 -3.49 37.06
C GLN A 32 -14.32 -2.76 36.35
N ALA A 33 -15.41 -3.47 36.08
CA ALA A 33 -16.67 -2.85 35.71
C ALA A 33 -16.98 -1.83 36.81
N CYS A 34 -16.91 -0.53 36.50
CA CYS A 34 -17.30 0.49 37.44
C CYS A 34 -18.82 0.42 37.65
N VAL A 35 -19.25 -0.36 38.63
CA VAL A 35 -20.63 -0.40 39.08
C VAL A 35 -20.93 0.92 39.78
N GLY A 36 -21.56 1.86 39.07
CA GLY A 36 -21.98 3.17 39.59
C GLY A 36 -21.34 4.39 38.93
N CYS A 37 -20.46 4.22 37.95
CA CYS A 37 -19.95 5.35 37.14
C CYS A 37 -21.04 5.88 36.20
N SER A 38 -21.09 7.20 36.03
CA SER A 38 -21.86 7.77 34.94
C SER A 38 -21.22 7.37 33.59
N MET A 39 -22.00 7.38 32.50
CA MET A 39 -21.47 7.12 31.16
C MET A 39 -20.34 8.10 30.77
N GLU A 40 -20.26 9.26 31.41
CA GLU A 40 -19.16 10.22 31.22
C GLU A 40 -17.87 9.76 31.90
N ASP A 41 -17.96 9.20 33.11
CA ASP A 41 -16.78 8.68 33.84
C ASP A 41 -16.17 7.46 33.13
N ALA A 42 -17.02 6.55 32.63
CA ALA A 42 -16.57 5.40 31.85
C ALA A 42 -15.88 5.81 30.54
N ARG A 43 -16.36 6.89 29.90
CA ARG A 43 -15.73 7.46 28.70
C ARG A 43 -14.40 8.15 29.02
N ALA A 44 -14.29 8.81 30.16
CA ALA A 44 -13.06 9.42 30.62
C ALA A 44 -11.98 8.36 30.88
N THR A 45 -12.30 7.29 31.62
CA THR A 45 -11.36 6.20 31.88
C THR A 45 -10.95 5.46 30.60
N ALA A 46 -11.89 5.22 29.66
CA ALA A 46 -11.55 4.61 28.38
C ALA A 46 -10.60 5.49 27.55
N ASN A 47 -10.78 6.82 27.57
CA ASN A 47 -9.87 7.74 26.91
C ASN A 47 -8.49 7.79 27.59
N GLU A 48 -8.43 7.72 28.93
CA GLU A 48 -7.17 7.62 29.67
C GLU A 48 -6.42 6.33 29.33
N MET A 49 -7.12 5.18 29.29
CA MET A 49 -6.53 3.90 28.88
C MET A 49 -6.04 3.91 27.43
N LEU A 50 -6.76 4.55 26.51
CA LEU A 50 -6.33 4.73 25.12
C LEU A 50 -5.09 5.63 25.00
N LEU A 51 -4.93 6.62 25.89
CA LEU A 51 -3.75 7.48 25.94
C LEU A 51 -2.53 6.74 26.54
N GLU A 52 -2.75 5.86 27.51
CA GLU A 52 -1.69 4.99 28.07
C GLU A 52 -1.19 3.93 27.07
N ASP A 53 -2.03 3.51 26.13
CA ASP A 53 -1.67 2.56 25.06
C ASP A 53 -0.84 3.20 23.94
N ILE A 54 -0.70 4.54 23.91
CA ILE A 54 0.18 5.23 22.96
C ILE A 54 1.59 5.32 23.58
N PRO A 55 2.55 4.46 23.18
CA PRO A 55 3.84 4.37 23.86
C PRO A 55 4.71 5.63 23.69
N VAL A 56 4.48 6.37 22.61
CA VAL A 56 5.12 7.66 22.33
C VAL A 56 4.15 8.56 21.56
N SER A 57 4.03 9.81 21.98
CA SER A 57 3.29 10.87 21.30
C SER A 57 4.24 11.95 20.84
N VAL A 58 3.99 12.53 19.66
CA VAL A 58 4.82 13.60 19.08
C VAL A 58 3.92 14.63 18.40
N TRP A 59 4.20 15.90 18.62
CA TRP A 59 3.50 17.02 18.00
C TRP A 59 4.45 18.21 17.82
N THR A 60 3.97 19.26 17.18
CA THR A 60 4.74 20.46 16.84
C THR A 60 3.99 21.72 17.23
N ASP A 61 4.69 22.85 17.30
CA ASP A 61 4.09 24.15 17.62
C ASP A 61 3.15 24.67 16.52
N LYS A 62 3.41 24.34 15.25
CA LYS A 62 2.62 24.73 14.08
C LYS A 62 2.52 23.57 13.09
N THR A 63 1.57 23.65 12.17
CA THR A 63 1.43 22.66 11.09
C THR A 63 2.12 23.08 9.80
N SER A 64 2.56 24.34 9.69
CA SER A 64 3.19 24.90 8.49
C SER A 64 4.31 25.88 8.87
N TYR A 65 5.38 25.87 8.08
CA TYR A 65 6.63 26.61 8.30
C TYR A 65 7.19 27.15 6.99
N GLY A 66 7.88 28.28 7.06
CA GLY A 66 8.75 28.74 5.97
C GLY A 66 10.10 28.02 5.99
N HIS A 67 10.84 28.09 4.89
CA HIS A 67 12.24 27.65 4.88
C HIS A 67 13.08 28.55 5.77
N SER A 68 14.03 27.94 6.49
CA SER A 68 14.83 28.57 7.55
C SER A 68 14.08 28.87 8.85
N ASP A 69 12.81 28.48 8.98
CA ASP A 69 12.14 28.46 10.27
C ASP A 69 12.71 27.34 11.17
N MET A 70 12.51 27.51 12.47
CA MET A 70 12.76 26.47 13.48
C MET A 70 11.44 25.79 13.80
N ILE A 71 11.38 24.47 13.59
CA ILE A 71 10.26 23.63 14.03
C ILE A 71 10.53 23.21 15.47
N MET A 72 9.59 23.52 16.37
CA MET A 72 9.65 23.04 17.75
C MET A 72 8.89 21.72 17.84
N VAL A 73 9.60 20.65 18.19
CA VAL A 73 9.04 19.31 18.32
C VAL A 73 8.93 18.96 19.79
N TYR A 74 7.75 18.52 20.18
CA TYR A 74 7.45 18.07 21.53
C TYR A 74 6.97 16.63 21.50
N GLY A 75 7.15 15.93 22.60
CA GLY A 75 6.53 14.63 22.77
C GLY A 75 6.52 14.11 24.19
N GLN A 76 5.81 13.00 24.34
CA GLN A 76 5.56 12.34 25.61
C GLN A 76 5.73 10.82 25.44
N VAL A 77 6.41 10.18 26.37
CA VAL A 77 6.55 8.72 26.46
C VAL A 77 5.77 8.23 27.68
N ALA A 78 4.83 7.31 27.48
CA ALA A 78 3.96 6.82 28.55
C ALA A 78 4.71 5.95 29.58
N ASN A 79 5.59 5.06 29.11
CA ASN A 79 6.34 4.12 29.96
C ASN A 79 7.84 4.27 29.72
N VAL A 80 8.47 5.19 30.46
CA VAL A 80 9.90 5.49 30.32
C VAL A 80 10.74 4.34 30.89
N ALA A 81 11.50 3.68 30.01
CA ALA A 81 12.59 2.78 30.35
C ALA A 81 13.92 3.55 30.43
N SER A 82 14.63 3.40 31.54
CA SER A 82 15.94 4.05 31.74
C SER A 82 16.94 3.63 30.66
N GLY A 83 17.71 4.60 30.15
CA GLY A 83 18.79 4.36 29.19
C GLY A 83 18.38 4.28 27.71
N PHE A 84 17.09 4.42 27.38
CA PHE A 84 16.62 4.47 25.99
C PHE A 84 16.31 5.91 25.56
N PRO A 85 16.93 6.44 24.49
CA PRO A 85 16.54 7.72 23.92
C PRO A 85 15.34 7.58 22.98
N VAL A 86 14.64 8.69 22.73
CA VAL A 86 13.75 8.84 21.58
C VAL A 86 14.58 9.18 20.36
N THR A 87 14.47 8.38 19.30
CA THR A 87 15.05 8.71 17.99
C THR A 87 14.03 9.47 17.17
N ILE A 88 14.38 10.69 16.77
CA ILE A 88 13.62 11.51 15.83
C ILE A 88 14.20 11.33 14.45
N THR A 89 13.38 10.94 13.48
CA THR A 89 13.75 10.81 12.07
C THR A 89 12.83 11.67 11.23
N VAL A 90 13.38 12.60 10.46
CA VAL A 90 12.61 13.44 9.56
C VAL A 90 12.76 12.96 8.12
N VAL A 91 11.63 12.73 7.47
CA VAL A 91 11.54 12.29 6.07
C VAL A 91 10.94 13.41 5.23
N SER A 92 11.61 13.76 4.13
CA SER A 92 11.16 14.76 3.17
C SER A 92 10.01 14.27 2.29
N PRO A 93 9.35 15.16 1.53
CA PRO A 93 8.36 14.79 0.52
C PRO A 93 8.89 13.80 -0.52
N LEU A 94 10.21 13.71 -0.69
CA LEU A 94 10.91 12.79 -1.61
C LEU A 94 11.24 11.45 -0.97
N ASN A 95 10.64 11.14 0.18
CA ASN A 95 10.92 9.94 0.97
C ASN A 95 12.41 9.77 1.36
N SER A 96 13.17 10.87 1.39
CA SER A 96 14.57 10.90 1.81
C SER A 96 14.68 11.34 3.26
N ILE A 97 15.59 10.75 4.03
CA ILE A 97 15.86 11.17 5.41
C ILE A 97 16.68 12.47 5.38
N VAL A 98 16.19 13.51 6.05
CA VAL A 98 16.82 14.85 6.05
C VAL A 98 17.42 15.24 7.39
N ALA A 99 16.95 14.62 8.48
CA ALA A 99 17.50 14.79 9.82
C ALA A 99 17.26 13.53 10.65
N VAL A 100 18.21 13.23 11.52
CA VAL A 100 18.09 12.22 12.57
C VAL A 100 18.65 12.82 13.85
N ASP A 101 17.92 12.67 14.95
CA ASP A 101 18.33 13.14 16.27
C ASP A 101 17.98 12.09 17.34
N GLN A 102 18.70 12.10 18.46
CA GLN A 102 18.44 11.22 19.60
C GLN A 102 18.32 12.03 20.88
N ILE A 103 17.13 12.03 21.47
CA ILE A 103 16.78 12.86 22.61
C ILE A 103 16.66 11.95 23.84
N THR A 104 17.34 12.34 24.92
CA THR A 104 17.15 11.70 26.22
C THR A 104 15.80 12.15 26.79
N VAL A 105 14.97 11.18 27.18
CA VAL A 105 13.63 11.46 27.74
C VAL A 105 13.78 11.89 29.19
N ASN A 106 13.04 12.93 29.58
CA ASN A 106 12.98 13.39 30.96
C ASN A 106 12.31 12.35 31.86
N ASN A 107 12.50 12.49 33.18
CA ASN A 107 11.90 11.58 34.17
C ASN A 107 10.36 11.61 34.17
N ASP A 108 9.75 12.69 33.69
CA ASP A 108 8.31 12.85 33.53
C ASP A 108 7.79 12.33 32.18
N GLY A 109 8.66 11.73 31.35
CA GLY A 109 8.31 11.22 30.02
C GLY A 109 8.33 12.26 28.91
N SER A 110 8.55 13.55 29.22
CA SER A 110 8.60 14.60 28.21
C SER A 110 9.91 14.57 27.43
N PHE A 111 9.85 14.98 26.17
CA PHE A 111 11.04 15.31 25.37
C PHE A 111 10.73 16.48 24.44
N GLU A 112 11.76 17.25 24.11
CA GLU A 112 11.68 18.35 23.17
C GLU A 112 12.94 18.41 22.31
N THR A 113 12.80 18.89 21.08
CA THR A 113 13.93 19.21 20.20
C THR A 113 13.55 20.30 19.21
N THR A 114 14.55 20.88 18.57
CA THR A 114 14.38 21.88 17.52
C THR A 114 14.95 21.39 16.21
N LEU A 115 14.20 21.56 15.12
CA LEU A 115 14.65 21.21 13.77
C LEU A 115 14.84 22.50 12.97
N ASN A 116 16.08 22.72 12.50
CA ASN A 116 16.42 23.85 11.65
C ASN A 116 16.19 23.50 10.18
N THR A 117 15.29 24.23 9.52
CA THR A 117 14.91 23.99 8.12
C THR A 117 15.78 24.76 7.10
N ALA A 118 16.83 25.47 7.55
CA ALA A 118 17.77 26.20 6.68
C ALA A 118 18.77 25.29 5.93
N GLY A 119 18.77 23.98 6.20
CA GLY A 119 19.74 23.05 5.63
C GLY A 119 19.47 22.68 4.17
N ALA A 120 20.51 22.36 3.41
CA ALA A 120 20.39 21.94 2.00
C ALA A 120 19.48 20.71 1.79
N MET A 121 19.35 19.86 2.81
CA MET A 121 18.47 18.69 2.82
C MET A 121 16.97 19.05 2.93
N TRP A 122 16.66 20.28 3.36
CA TRP A 122 15.29 20.78 3.59
C TRP A 122 14.78 21.67 2.46
N LYS A 123 15.53 21.81 1.36
CA LYS A 123 15.29 22.80 0.30
C LYS A 123 13.94 22.70 -0.44
N TYR A 124 13.25 21.57 -0.33
CA TYR A 124 12.03 21.30 -1.09
C TYR A 124 10.78 21.66 -0.31
N ASP A 125 9.81 22.26 -0.98
CA ASP A 125 8.46 22.43 -0.44
C ASP A 125 7.72 21.09 -0.33
N GLY A 126 6.77 21.03 0.59
CA GLY A 126 5.82 19.93 0.73
C GLY A 126 5.73 19.37 2.15
N THR A 127 5.14 18.19 2.25
CA THR A 127 4.89 17.52 3.54
C THR A 127 6.10 16.74 4.05
N TYR A 128 6.67 17.20 5.16
CA TYR A 128 7.69 16.49 5.90
C TYR A 128 7.04 15.64 6.99
N THR A 129 7.58 14.44 7.22
CA THR A 129 7.11 13.53 8.27
C THR A 129 8.18 13.41 9.35
N ILE A 130 7.86 13.86 10.56
CA ILE A 130 8.71 13.74 11.74
C ILE A 130 8.26 12.48 12.49
N LYS A 131 9.14 11.48 12.56
CA LYS A 131 8.88 10.19 13.21
C LYS A 131 9.61 10.16 14.54
N ALA A 132 8.91 9.83 15.62
CA ALA A 132 9.49 9.55 16.92
C ALA A 132 9.43 8.05 17.19
N ASN A 133 10.55 7.44 17.56
CA ASN A 133 10.65 6.04 17.93
C ASN A 133 11.35 5.89 19.28
N TYR A 134 10.76 5.12 20.19
CA TYR A 134 11.25 4.94 21.55
C TYR A 134 11.60 3.48 21.84
N GLY A 135 12.89 3.14 21.76
CA GLY A 135 13.36 1.76 21.91
C GLY A 135 12.92 0.88 20.73
N SER A 136 12.03 -0.08 20.97
CA SER A 136 11.57 -1.05 19.96
C SER A 136 10.77 -0.42 18.82
N ALA A 137 10.79 -1.04 17.64
CA ALA A 137 10.23 -0.50 16.38
C ALA A 137 8.69 -0.37 16.34
N ASP A 138 8.00 -0.99 17.29
CA ASP A 138 6.56 -0.92 17.55
C ASP A 138 6.18 0.30 18.39
N LYS A 139 7.12 0.88 19.14
CA LYS A 139 6.91 2.08 19.96
C LYS A 139 7.23 3.35 19.17
N LYS A 140 6.36 3.69 18.22
CA LYS A 140 6.57 4.84 17.33
C LYS A 140 5.31 5.64 17.07
N ASN A 141 5.51 6.91 16.77
CA ASN A 141 4.46 7.82 16.31
C ASN A 141 5.05 8.84 15.34
N SER A 142 4.21 9.59 14.64
CA SER A 142 4.67 10.59 13.69
C SER A 142 3.73 11.77 13.56
N VAL A 143 4.30 12.94 13.31
CA VAL A 143 3.58 14.17 12.98
C VAL A 143 4.02 14.66 11.60
N LYS A 144 3.09 15.27 10.86
CA LYS A 144 3.34 15.84 9.55
C LYS A 144 3.31 17.36 9.63
N VAL A 145 4.27 18.00 8.98
CA VAL A 145 4.37 19.46 8.86
C VAL A 145 4.61 19.85 7.41
N GLU A 146 4.09 20.99 7.00
CA GLU A 146 4.25 21.50 5.63
C GLU A 146 5.31 22.61 5.59
N LEU A 147 6.27 22.48 4.67
CA LEU A 147 7.26 23.52 4.37
C LEU A 147 6.87 24.24 3.08
N ILE A 148 6.85 25.57 3.13
CA ILE A 148 6.43 26.44 2.02
C ILE A 148 7.44 27.54 1.74
N GLY A 149 7.50 28.01 0.48
CA GLY A 149 8.26 29.20 0.10
C GLY A 149 9.72 28.93 -0.29
N GLY A 150 10.08 27.67 -0.54
CA GLY A 150 11.39 27.24 -1.03
C GLY A 150 11.32 26.70 -2.45
N VAL A 151 12.09 25.66 -2.75
CA VAL A 151 12.09 25.06 -4.09
C VAL A 151 10.85 24.18 -4.21
N ALA A 152 9.88 24.61 -5.01
CA ALA A 152 8.71 23.79 -5.34
C ALA A 152 9.18 22.45 -5.92
N TYR A 153 8.89 21.36 -5.20
CA TYR A 153 9.02 20.04 -5.78
C TYR A 153 7.87 19.82 -6.75
N GLN A 154 8.18 19.88 -8.04
CA GLN A 154 7.33 19.36 -9.09
C GLN A 154 7.67 17.86 -9.20
N PRO A 155 6.82 16.93 -8.71
CA PRO A 155 7.03 15.52 -8.99
C PRO A 155 7.07 15.36 -10.51
N THR A 156 8.25 15.07 -11.04
CA THR A 156 8.40 14.62 -12.42
C THR A 156 7.96 13.16 -12.38
N TYR A 157 6.68 12.93 -12.67
CA TYR A 157 6.19 11.58 -12.94
C TYR A 157 6.78 11.16 -14.29
N GLU A 158 8.01 10.68 -14.27
CA GLU A 158 8.49 9.86 -15.37
C GLU A 158 7.76 8.52 -15.23
N THR A 159 6.86 8.23 -16.17
CA THR A 159 6.49 6.84 -16.44
C THR A 159 7.80 6.08 -16.61
N PRO A 160 8.11 5.09 -15.77
CA PRO A 160 9.31 4.31 -15.96
C PRO A 160 9.19 3.67 -17.34
N GLU A 161 10.01 4.11 -18.30
CA GLU A 161 10.27 3.31 -19.48
C GLU A 161 11.06 2.10 -18.97
N VAL A 162 10.31 1.08 -18.54
CA VAL A 162 10.86 -0.22 -18.28
C VAL A 162 11.25 -0.78 -19.65
N SER A 163 12.45 -0.46 -20.11
CA SER A 163 13.13 -1.28 -21.11
C SER A 163 13.59 -2.58 -20.43
N LYS A 164 12.64 -3.35 -19.92
CA LYS A 164 12.88 -4.75 -19.55
C LYS A 164 13.24 -5.41 -20.86
N GLN A 165 14.53 -5.68 -21.08
CA GLN A 165 14.97 -6.49 -22.20
C GLN A 165 14.38 -7.89 -21.98
N CYS A 166 13.34 -8.22 -22.74
CA CYS A 166 12.72 -9.52 -22.71
C CYS A 166 13.67 -10.57 -23.32
N GLY A 167 13.53 -11.83 -22.90
CA GLY A 167 14.34 -12.92 -23.45
C GLY A 167 14.05 -13.18 -24.94
N SER A 168 14.88 -14.00 -25.60
CA SER A 168 14.73 -14.30 -27.04
C SER A 168 13.41 -14.97 -27.43
N ASN A 169 12.66 -15.53 -26.48
CA ASN A 169 11.35 -16.16 -26.69
C ASN A 169 10.20 -15.36 -26.06
N GLU A 170 10.41 -14.06 -25.82
CA GLU A 170 9.43 -13.17 -25.22
C GLU A 170 9.26 -11.91 -26.06
N ILE A 171 8.02 -11.54 -26.37
CA ILE A 171 7.70 -10.24 -26.97
C ILE A 171 7.58 -9.19 -25.89
N THR A 172 8.04 -7.98 -26.19
CA THR A 172 7.82 -6.81 -25.32
C THR A 172 6.53 -6.13 -25.74
N ALA A 173 5.51 -6.16 -24.88
CA ALA A 173 4.27 -5.40 -25.04
C ALA A 173 4.16 -4.37 -23.91
N ASN A 174 4.37 -3.09 -24.22
CA ASN A 174 4.36 -1.97 -23.25
C ASN A 174 5.24 -2.21 -21.99
N GLY A 175 6.42 -2.82 -22.17
CA GLY A 175 7.35 -3.13 -21.07
C GLY A 175 7.09 -4.46 -20.34
N TYR A 176 6.04 -5.19 -20.74
CA TYR A 176 5.76 -6.54 -20.25
C TYR A 176 6.30 -7.59 -21.21
N CYS A 177 6.94 -8.62 -20.66
CA CYS A 177 7.45 -9.75 -21.43
C CYS A 177 6.37 -10.82 -21.54
N VAL A 178 6.03 -11.19 -22.76
CA VAL A 178 5.02 -12.20 -23.08
C VAL A 178 5.67 -13.34 -23.84
N PRO A 179 5.77 -14.55 -23.27
CA PRO A 179 6.29 -15.71 -23.97
C PRO A 179 5.55 -16.02 -25.27
N PHE A 180 6.29 -16.29 -26.34
CA PHE A 180 5.72 -16.64 -27.64
C PHE A 180 6.52 -17.71 -28.40
N SER A 181 5.89 -18.29 -29.41
CA SER A 181 6.53 -19.09 -30.45
C SER A 181 5.80 -18.84 -31.77
N ILE A 182 6.53 -18.54 -32.84
CA ILE A 182 5.96 -18.27 -34.18
C ILE A 182 6.63 -19.14 -35.24
N SER A 183 5.85 -19.54 -36.24
CA SER A 183 6.30 -20.16 -37.50
C SER A 183 5.57 -19.50 -38.67
N GLY A 184 6.12 -19.52 -39.88
CA GLY A 184 5.52 -18.89 -41.07
C GLY A 184 5.63 -17.35 -41.12
N GLY A 185 6.20 -16.73 -40.09
CA GLY A 185 6.40 -15.28 -40.02
C GLY A 185 7.31 -14.85 -38.88
N ALA A 186 7.46 -13.54 -38.72
CA ALA A 186 8.20 -12.91 -37.63
C ALA A 186 7.34 -11.85 -36.95
N ILE A 187 7.49 -11.72 -35.62
CA ILE A 187 6.82 -10.64 -34.89
C ILE A 187 7.60 -9.34 -35.09
N THR A 188 6.91 -8.27 -35.45
CA THR A 188 7.49 -6.95 -35.66
C THR A 188 7.33 -6.06 -34.42
N SER A 189 6.17 -6.11 -33.75
CA SER A 189 5.91 -5.38 -32.51
C SER A 189 4.71 -5.96 -31.77
N ALA A 190 4.59 -5.63 -30.48
CA ALA A 190 3.41 -5.94 -29.69
C ALA A 190 3.06 -4.77 -28.77
N THR A 191 1.77 -4.54 -28.55
CA THR A 191 1.26 -3.50 -27.67
C THR A 191 0.09 -4.02 -26.84
N LEU A 192 -0.09 -3.47 -25.64
CA LEU A 192 -1.27 -3.70 -24.82
C LEU A 192 -2.32 -2.62 -25.12
N ASN A 193 -3.54 -3.04 -25.46
CA ASN A 193 -4.67 -2.14 -25.66
C ASN A 193 -5.63 -2.25 -24.47
N THR A 194 -5.49 -1.31 -23.54
CA THR A 194 -6.29 -1.24 -22.31
C THR A 194 -7.75 -0.88 -22.53
N ASN A 195 -8.11 -0.34 -23.70
CA ASN A 195 -9.51 -0.02 -24.01
C ASN A 195 -10.29 -1.29 -24.35
N ASP A 196 -9.64 -2.21 -25.07
CA ASP A 196 -10.25 -3.44 -25.59
C ASP A 196 -9.80 -4.70 -24.83
N ASN A 197 -9.04 -4.54 -23.75
CA ASN A 197 -8.47 -5.63 -22.95
C ASN A 197 -7.69 -6.67 -23.78
N SER A 198 -6.95 -6.18 -24.77
CA SER A 198 -6.30 -7.02 -25.78
C SER A 198 -4.79 -6.82 -25.83
N ILE A 199 -4.10 -7.83 -26.35
CA ILE A 199 -2.71 -7.74 -26.80
C ILE A 199 -2.75 -7.71 -28.33
N VAL A 200 -2.27 -6.61 -28.91
CA VAL A 200 -2.15 -6.44 -30.36
C VAL A 200 -0.73 -6.81 -30.76
N ILE A 201 -0.58 -7.80 -31.63
CA ILE A 201 0.69 -8.33 -32.10
C ILE A 201 0.77 -8.11 -33.60
N ASN A 202 1.69 -7.25 -34.02
CA ASN A 202 1.98 -7.04 -35.44
C ASN A 202 3.03 -8.06 -35.89
N ILE A 203 2.78 -8.69 -37.03
CA ILE A 203 3.65 -9.71 -37.62
C ILE A 203 3.95 -9.39 -39.08
N SER A 204 4.99 -10.01 -39.62
CA SER A 204 5.20 -10.13 -41.06
C SER A 204 5.23 -11.61 -41.41
N SER A 205 4.28 -12.07 -42.23
CA SER A 205 4.15 -13.46 -42.63
C SER A 205 4.37 -13.61 -44.14
N THR A 206 5.25 -14.52 -44.53
CA THR A 206 5.50 -14.88 -45.93
C THR A 206 4.84 -16.19 -46.32
N ASP A 207 4.51 -17.02 -45.33
CA ASP A 207 3.92 -18.34 -45.46
C ASP A 207 2.83 -18.52 -44.41
N ASP A 208 1.97 -19.51 -44.60
CA ASP A 208 1.02 -19.91 -43.56
C ASP A 208 1.78 -20.35 -42.31
N GLY A 209 1.26 -19.98 -41.14
CA GLY A 209 2.00 -20.05 -39.90
C GLY A 209 1.14 -20.35 -38.69
N THR A 210 1.80 -20.43 -37.55
CA THR A 210 1.16 -20.60 -36.24
C THR A 210 1.85 -19.73 -35.22
N LEU A 211 1.05 -18.94 -34.50
CA LEU A 211 1.49 -18.14 -33.37
C LEU A 211 0.95 -18.77 -32.08
N THR A 212 1.87 -19.10 -31.17
CA THR A 212 1.55 -19.45 -29.79
C THR A 212 1.94 -18.30 -28.87
N VAL A 213 1.04 -17.86 -28.00
CA VAL A 213 1.28 -16.80 -27.02
C VAL A 213 0.84 -17.29 -25.64
N THR A 214 1.63 -17.02 -24.61
CA THR A 214 1.32 -17.41 -23.23
C THR A 214 1.54 -16.24 -22.27
N PRO A 215 0.66 -15.22 -22.28
CA PRO A 215 0.78 -14.12 -21.34
C PRO A 215 0.67 -14.61 -19.89
N SER A 216 1.36 -13.93 -18.98
CA SER A 216 1.10 -14.07 -17.55
C SER A 216 -0.31 -13.54 -17.25
N LYS A 217 -1.00 -14.12 -16.27
CA LYS A 217 -2.29 -13.60 -15.77
C LYS A 217 -2.21 -12.16 -15.25
N THR A 218 -1.01 -11.72 -14.88
CA THR A 218 -0.74 -10.34 -14.50
C THR A 218 -0.62 -9.40 -15.69
N VAL A 219 -0.56 -9.88 -16.93
CA VAL A 219 -0.47 -9.06 -18.15
C VAL A 219 -1.80 -9.11 -18.88
N GLN A 220 -2.33 -10.31 -19.07
CA GLN A 220 -3.66 -10.56 -19.63
C GLN A 220 -4.23 -11.83 -19.01
N ASP A 221 -5.51 -11.85 -18.67
CA ASP A 221 -6.20 -13.06 -18.17
C ASP A 221 -7.56 -13.23 -18.86
N GLY A 222 -8.14 -14.42 -18.72
CA GLY A 222 -9.47 -14.74 -19.23
C GLY A 222 -9.60 -14.56 -20.75
N ILE A 223 -8.60 -15.01 -21.51
CA ILE A 223 -8.62 -14.94 -22.98
C ILE A 223 -9.82 -15.73 -23.51
N PHE A 224 -10.61 -15.10 -24.38
CA PHE A 224 -11.83 -15.71 -24.91
C PHE A 224 -11.99 -15.56 -26.43
N MET A 225 -11.18 -14.71 -27.08
CA MET A 225 -11.30 -14.43 -28.52
C MET A 225 -9.95 -14.05 -29.11
N VAL A 226 -9.73 -14.38 -30.38
CA VAL A 226 -8.55 -13.97 -31.15
C VAL A 226 -8.99 -13.50 -32.53
N LEU A 227 -8.49 -12.35 -32.94
CA LEU A 227 -8.71 -11.79 -34.27
C LEU A 227 -7.42 -11.91 -35.11
N VAL A 228 -7.57 -12.23 -36.39
CA VAL A 228 -6.50 -12.20 -37.40
C VAL A 228 -6.91 -11.16 -38.44
N ASP A 229 -6.10 -10.11 -38.60
CA ASP A 229 -6.38 -8.94 -39.44
C ASP A 229 -7.77 -8.30 -39.21
N GLY A 230 -8.25 -8.36 -37.97
CA GLY A 230 -9.54 -7.82 -37.54
C GLY A 230 -10.74 -8.76 -37.72
N GLU A 231 -10.54 -9.96 -38.26
CA GLU A 231 -11.57 -11.00 -38.37
C GLU A 231 -11.41 -12.07 -37.30
N GLU A 232 -12.51 -12.56 -36.73
CA GLU A 232 -12.49 -13.60 -35.70
C GLU A 232 -11.94 -14.92 -36.27
N SER A 233 -10.92 -15.48 -35.62
CA SER A 233 -10.32 -16.73 -36.05
C SER A 233 -11.09 -17.94 -35.53
N ASN A 234 -11.50 -18.82 -36.44
CA ASN A 234 -12.15 -20.10 -36.11
C ASN A 234 -11.14 -21.20 -35.74
N ASP A 235 -9.87 -21.03 -36.11
CA ASP A 235 -8.80 -22.02 -35.95
C ASP A 235 -7.87 -21.61 -34.79
N VAL A 236 -8.47 -21.45 -33.61
CA VAL A 236 -7.78 -21.07 -32.38
C VAL A 236 -7.93 -22.15 -31.30
N GLU A 237 -6.83 -22.48 -30.63
CA GLU A 237 -6.81 -23.31 -29.44
C GLU A 237 -6.47 -22.45 -28.22
N ILE A 238 -7.43 -22.31 -27.30
CA ILE A 238 -7.26 -21.58 -26.04
C ILE A 238 -7.30 -22.59 -24.89
N VAL A 239 -6.15 -22.81 -24.24
CA VAL A 239 -6.02 -23.68 -23.06
C VAL A 239 -5.53 -22.84 -21.89
N ALA A 240 -6.43 -22.57 -20.95
CA ALA A 240 -6.21 -21.62 -19.85
C ALA A 240 -5.81 -20.23 -20.36
N ASN A 241 -4.55 -19.84 -20.18
CA ASN A 241 -4.02 -18.54 -20.63
C ASN A 241 -2.97 -18.69 -21.74
N LYS A 242 -3.02 -19.82 -22.46
CA LYS A 242 -2.19 -20.11 -23.63
C LYS A 242 -3.08 -20.12 -24.87
N VAL A 243 -2.68 -19.35 -25.87
CA VAL A 243 -3.35 -19.21 -27.15
C VAL A 243 -2.47 -19.78 -28.23
N THR A 244 -3.04 -20.59 -29.11
CA THR A 244 -2.39 -21.04 -30.34
C THR A 244 -3.33 -20.72 -31.50
N VAL A 245 -2.89 -19.89 -32.45
CA VAL A 245 -3.70 -19.45 -33.58
C VAL A 245 -2.93 -19.69 -34.88
N MET A 246 -3.62 -20.25 -35.88
CA MET A 246 -3.09 -20.36 -37.23
C MET A 246 -3.39 -19.08 -38.03
N PHE A 247 -2.47 -18.68 -38.89
CA PHE A 247 -2.64 -17.51 -39.76
C PHE A 247 -2.15 -17.81 -41.19
N PRO A 248 -2.80 -17.26 -42.23
CA PRO A 248 -2.34 -17.40 -43.61
C PRO A 248 -1.15 -16.48 -43.94
N ALA A 249 -0.47 -16.76 -45.05
CA ALA A 249 0.55 -15.88 -45.61
C ALA A 249 -0.04 -14.48 -45.90
N GLY A 250 0.68 -13.43 -45.51
CA GLY A 250 0.28 -12.03 -45.71
C GLY A 250 -0.49 -11.41 -44.54
N THR A 251 -0.77 -12.15 -43.46
CA THR A 251 -1.27 -11.57 -42.21
C THR A 251 -0.29 -10.57 -41.62
N GLU A 252 -0.84 -9.44 -41.16
CA GLU A 252 -0.10 -8.30 -40.60
C GLU A 252 -0.37 -8.12 -39.11
N GLN A 253 -1.55 -8.52 -38.63
CA GLN A 253 -1.96 -8.30 -37.24
C GLN A 253 -2.69 -9.51 -36.65
N ILE A 254 -2.34 -9.85 -35.42
CA ILE A 254 -3.08 -10.80 -34.59
C ILE A 254 -3.41 -10.10 -33.27
N GLU A 255 -4.69 -10.10 -32.89
CA GLU A 255 -5.17 -9.49 -31.66
C GLU A 255 -5.77 -10.55 -30.73
N ILE A 256 -5.26 -10.62 -29.51
CA ILE A 256 -5.71 -11.58 -28.49
C ILE A 256 -6.53 -10.82 -27.46
N ILE A 257 -7.81 -11.16 -27.31
CA ILE A 257 -8.76 -10.44 -26.45
C ILE A 257 -9.07 -11.28 -25.20
N GLY A 258 -8.96 -10.63 -24.03
CA GLY A 258 -9.25 -11.23 -22.74
C GLY A 258 -10.15 -10.37 -21.87
N THR A 259 -10.40 -10.82 -20.63
CA THR A 259 -11.24 -10.07 -19.69
C THR A 259 -10.52 -8.89 -19.06
N PHE A 260 -9.19 -8.85 -19.17
CA PHE A 260 -8.34 -7.84 -18.54
C PHE A 260 -6.98 -7.77 -19.25
N VAL A 261 -6.44 -6.56 -19.46
CA VAL A 261 -5.04 -6.32 -19.82
C VAL A 261 -4.47 -5.18 -18.96
N VAL A 262 -3.23 -5.29 -18.53
CA VAL A 262 -2.58 -4.30 -17.65
C VAL A 262 -2.28 -2.96 -18.37
N PRO A 263 -2.38 -1.77 -17.70
CA PRO A 263 -2.11 -1.58 -16.27
C PRO A 263 -3.17 -0.87 -15.43
N GLU A 264 -3.29 -1.32 -14.18
CA GLU A 264 -3.94 -0.58 -13.10
C GLU A 264 -3.06 0.61 -12.65
N PHE A 265 -3.03 1.69 -13.44
CA PHE A 265 -2.75 3.02 -12.89
C PHE A 265 -4.04 3.85 -12.73
N GLY A 266 -5.18 3.39 -13.25
CA GLY A 266 -6.45 4.13 -13.17
C GLY A 266 -6.97 4.28 -11.75
N THR A 267 -7.08 3.19 -10.98
CA THR A 267 -7.64 3.24 -9.62
C THR A 267 -6.72 3.96 -8.64
N ILE A 268 -5.43 3.64 -8.66
CA ILE A 268 -4.45 4.26 -7.75
C ILE A 268 -4.23 5.73 -8.12
N ALA A 269 -4.04 6.07 -9.40
CA ALA A 269 -3.88 7.47 -9.79
C ALA A 269 -5.16 8.28 -9.59
N ALA A 270 -6.36 7.72 -9.83
CA ALA A 270 -7.62 8.39 -9.54
C ALA A 270 -7.83 8.59 -8.02
N MET A 271 -7.45 7.63 -7.18
CA MET A 271 -7.47 7.80 -5.73
C MET A 271 -6.52 8.91 -5.28
N ILE A 272 -5.26 8.90 -5.77
CA ILE A 272 -4.28 9.93 -5.42
C ILE A 272 -4.75 11.31 -5.91
N LEU A 273 -5.29 11.41 -7.13
CA LEU A 273 -5.85 12.64 -7.70
C LEU A 273 -7.05 13.14 -6.89
N ALA A 274 -7.97 12.26 -6.50
CA ALA A 274 -9.12 12.62 -5.68
C ALA A 274 -8.69 13.12 -4.29
N VAL A 275 -7.74 12.45 -3.64
CA VAL A 275 -7.17 12.88 -2.35
C VAL A 275 -6.48 14.24 -2.49
N ALA A 276 -5.75 14.48 -3.57
CA ALA A 276 -5.10 15.76 -3.84
C ALA A 276 -6.12 16.90 -4.02
N ILE A 277 -7.18 16.69 -4.82
CA ILE A 277 -8.24 17.69 -5.03
C ILE A 277 -8.96 18.02 -3.72
N ILE A 278 -9.33 17.00 -2.94
CA ILE A 278 -9.98 17.18 -1.63
C ILE A 278 -9.08 17.98 -0.69
N SER A 279 -7.77 17.69 -0.67
CA SER A 279 -6.79 18.42 0.16
C SER A 279 -6.68 19.89 -0.25
N ILE A 280 -6.61 20.19 -1.54
CA ILE A 280 -6.56 21.57 -2.07
C ILE A 280 -7.82 22.33 -1.67
N ILE A 281 -9.01 21.74 -1.84
CA ILE A 281 -10.27 22.38 -1.49
C ILE A 281 -10.36 22.62 0.02
N ALA A 282 -9.99 21.64 0.84
CA ALA A 282 -10.01 21.76 2.30
C ALA A 282 -9.08 22.87 2.80
N VAL A 283 -7.86 22.95 2.26
CA VAL A 283 -6.89 24.01 2.60
C VAL A 283 -7.37 25.37 2.10
N SER A 284 -7.89 25.44 0.87
CA SER A 284 -8.39 26.69 0.26
C SER A 284 -9.65 27.23 0.94
N ALA A 285 -10.55 26.36 1.38
CA ALA A 285 -11.76 26.75 2.10
C ALA A 285 -11.47 27.23 3.54
N LYS A 286 -10.44 26.66 4.18
CA LYS A 286 -10.00 27.06 5.52
C LYS A 286 -9.13 28.33 5.49
N SER A 287 -8.34 28.51 4.43
CA SER A 287 -7.54 29.70 4.18
C SER A 287 -8.34 30.69 3.33
N ARG A 288 -9.17 31.54 3.96
CA ARG A 288 -9.60 32.78 3.31
C ARG A 288 -8.33 33.59 3.01
N LEU A 289 -7.78 33.45 1.81
CA LEU A 289 -6.66 34.23 1.29
C LEU A 289 -7.09 35.69 1.23
N SER A 290 -6.97 36.38 2.36
CA SER A 290 -6.93 37.83 2.42
C SER A 290 -5.60 38.26 1.81
N ILE A 291 -5.53 38.25 0.47
CA ILE A 291 -4.51 38.97 -0.27
C ILE A 291 -4.86 40.45 -0.06
N MET A 292 -4.36 41.01 1.04
CA MET A 292 -4.54 42.41 1.38
C MET A 292 -3.70 43.22 0.41
N PRO A 293 -4.30 44.02 -0.50
CA PRO A 293 -3.51 44.83 -1.42
C PRO A 293 -2.91 45.96 -0.60
N ARG A 294 -1.58 45.98 -0.50
CA ARG A 294 -0.86 47.14 0.05
C ARG A 294 -0.84 48.23 -1.02
N TYR A 295 -1.47 49.36 -0.70
CA TYR A 295 -1.10 50.68 -1.20
C TYR A 295 -0.49 51.47 -0.05
#